data_AF-D7G1R3-F1
#
_entry.id   AF-D7G1R3-F1
#
_cell.length_a   1.000
_cell.length_b   1.000
_cell.length_c   1.000
_cell.angle_alpha   90.00
_cell.angle_beta   90.00
_cell.angle_gamma   90.00
#
_symmetry.space_group_name_H-M   'P 1'
#
loop_
_entity.id
_entity.type
_entity.pdbx_description
1 polymer ?
#
loop_
_entity_poly.entity_id
_entity_poly.type
_entity_poly.pdbx_seq_one_letter_code
_entity_poly.pdbx_strand_id
1 'polypeptide(L)'
;MVKDLGIIGRPLSKVIMVDNSLDAIRYHLENGVHISSFYGDREDTELLSTLDALKTLAPAADVRDGIIRSLLRCLRRNDIPNYCAIVT
;
A
#
# COMPACT_ATOMS: atom_id res chain seq x y z
N MET A 1 13.48 0.52 7.13
CA MET A 1 14.34 -0.16 6.14
C MET A 1 13.64 -0.05 4.80
N VAL A 2 14.34 0.38 3.75
CA VAL A 2 13.77 0.48 2.39
C VAL A 2 13.72 -0.90 1.74
N LYS A 3 12.64 -1.20 1.02
CA LYS A 3 12.50 -2.41 0.20
C LYS A 3 12.43 -2.01 -1.28
N ASP A 4 13.45 -2.37 -2.05
CA ASP A 4 13.46 -2.11 -3.49
C ASP A 4 12.76 -3.25 -4.23
N LEU A 5 11.63 -2.97 -4.91
CA LEU A 5 10.92 -3.95 -5.72
C LEU A 5 11.63 -4.27 -7.05
N GLY A 6 12.57 -3.42 -7.49
CA GLY A 6 13.31 -3.61 -8.74
C GLY A 6 14.12 -4.91 -8.79
N ILE A 7 14.47 -5.46 -7.63
CA ILE A 7 15.31 -6.67 -7.51
C ILE A 7 14.50 -7.98 -7.61
N ILE A 8 13.17 -7.92 -7.56
CA ILE A 8 12.31 -9.12 -7.43
C ILE A 8 12.09 -9.82 -8.78
N GLY A 9 12.46 -9.17 -9.90
CA GLY A 9 12.40 -9.76 -11.24
C GLY A 9 10.98 -10.05 -11.75
N ARG A 10 9.97 -9.31 -11.25
CA ARG A 10 8.58 -9.40 -11.70
C ARG A 10 8.11 -8.06 -12.27
N PRO A 11 7.18 -8.04 -13.24
CA PRO A 11 6.61 -6.80 -13.73
C PRO A 11 5.96 -6.02 -12.59
N LEU A 12 6.37 -4.76 -12.36
CA LEU A 12 5.80 -3.93 -11.29
C LEU A 12 4.29 -3.71 -11.47
N SER A 13 3.77 -3.81 -12.69
CA SER A 13 2.32 -3.78 -12.95
C SER A 13 1.54 -4.94 -12.31
N LYS A 14 2.24 -5.96 -11.79
CA LYS A 14 1.68 -7.16 -11.16
C LYS A 14 2.22 -7.41 -9.74
N VAL A 15 2.86 -6.41 -9.11
CA VAL A 15 3.48 -6.55 -7.79
C VAL A 15 2.90 -5.51 -6.83
N ILE A 16 2.58 -5.93 -5.61
CA ILE A 16 2.13 -5.05 -4.53
C ILE A 16 3.00 -5.34 -3.30
N MET A 17 3.36 -4.31 -2.55
CA MET A 17 3.97 -4.40 -1.24
C MET A 17 2.95 -4.01 -0.18
N VAL A 18 2.75 -4.84 0.83
CA VAL A 18 1.97 -4.51 2.02
C VAL A 18 2.93 -4.33 3.18
N ASP A 19 2.94 -3.15 3.80
CA ASP A 19 3.87 -2.84 4.88
C ASP A 19 3.28 -1.83 5.88
N ASN A 20 3.61 -2.03 7.15
CA ASN A 20 3.22 -1.13 8.23
C ASN A 20 4.20 0.05 8.42
N SER A 21 5.23 0.15 7.59
CA SER A 21 6.20 1.24 7.55
C SER A 21 6.18 1.94 6.19
N LEU A 22 5.86 3.24 6.18
CA LEU A 22 5.92 4.05 4.96
C LEU A 22 7.33 4.13 4.38
N ASP A 23 8.36 4.07 5.23
CA ASP A 23 9.76 4.05 4.79
C ASP A 23 10.10 2.83 3.94
N ALA A 24 9.40 1.70 4.15
CA ALA A 24 9.62 0.49 3.38
C ALA A 24 9.13 0.61 1.94
N ILE A 25 8.04 1.35 1.71
CA ILE A 25 7.40 1.55 0.40
C ILE A 25 7.83 2.84 -0.30
N ARG A 26 8.69 3.67 0.32
CA ARG A 26 8.98 5.05 -0.13
C ARG A 26 9.44 5.22 -1.58
N TYR A 27 10.08 4.21 -2.17
CA TYR A 27 10.57 4.26 -3.56
C TYR A 27 9.61 3.64 -4.57
N HIS A 28 8.54 3.00 -4.09
CA HIS A 28 7.58 2.28 -4.91
C HIS A 28 6.17 2.57 -4.38
N LEU A 29 5.84 3.86 -4.20
CA LEU A 29 4.59 4.31 -3.60
C LEU A 29 3.37 3.82 -4.39
N GLU A 30 3.48 3.81 -5.71
CA GLU A 30 2.46 3.28 -6.62
C GLU A 30 2.25 1.77 -6.51
N ASN A 31 3.17 1.05 -5.85
CA ASN A 31 3.07 -0.39 -5.56
C ASN A 31 2.82 -0.67 -4.08
N GLY A 32 2.73 0.35 -3.22
CA GLY A 32 2.63 0.22 -1.77
C GLY A 32 1.19 0.29 -1.26
N VAL A 33 0.83 -0.63 -0.38
CA VAL A 33 -0.37 -0.60 0.46
C VAL A 33 0.08 -0.49 1.91
N HIS A 34 -0.20 0.65 2.54
CA HIS A 34 0.06 0.82 3.96
C HIS A 34 -1.00 0.08 4.76
N ILE A 35 -0.57 -0.69 5.77
CA ILE A 35 -1.45 -1.38 6.72
C ILE A 35 -1.14 -0.90 8.14
N SER A 36 -2.14 -0.93 9.01
CA SER A 36 -1.92 -0.61 10.43
C SER A 36 -1.03 -1.65 11.11
N SER A 37 -0.28 -1.21 12.12
CA SER A 37 0.51 -2.12 12.95
C SER A 37 -0.41 -2.88 13.90
N PHE A 38 -0.22 -4.19 13.99
CA PHE A 38 -0.96 -5.04 14.92
C PHE A 38 -0.29 -5.05 16.30
N TYR A 39 -1.07 -4.77 17.35
CA TYR A 39 -0.60 -4.74 18.74
C TYR A 39 -1.33 -5.74 19.67
N GLY A 40 -2.03 -6.73 19.11
CA GLY A 40 -2.70 -7.78 19.88
C GLY A 40 -4.21 -7.56 20.12
N ASP A 41 -4.83 -6.59 19.44
CA ASP A 41 -6.28 -6.39 19.51
C ASP A 41 -7.02 -7.59 18.88
N ARG A 42 -7.95 -8.18 19.62
CA ARG A 42 -8.72 -9.34 19.15
C ARG A 42 -9.81 -8.96 18.14
N GLU A 43 -10.20 -7.69 18.11
CA GLU A 43 -11.19 -7.15 17.19
C GLU A 43 -10.54 -6.53 15.94
N ASP A 44 -9.21 -6.63 15.79
CA ASP A 44 -8.50 -6.16 14.60
C ASP A 44 -8.99 -6.92 13.36
N THR A 45 -9.39 -6.16 12.33
CA THR A 45 -9.86 -6.68 11.05
C THR A 45 -9.09 -6.09 9.87
N GLU A 46 -7.90 -5.54 10.11
CA GLU A 46 -7.12 -4.82 9.09
C GLU A 46 -6.75 -5.72 7.90
N LEU A 47 -6.45 -7.00 8.15
CA LEU A 47 -6.18 -7.97 7.10
C LEU A 47 -7.42 -8.32 6.26
N LEU A 48 -8.63 -8.27 6.83
CA LEU A 48 -9.87 -8.46 6.08
C LEU A 48 -10.13 -7.28 5.15
N SER A 49 -9.95 -6.06 5.67
CA SER A 49 -10.03 -4.83 4.87
C SER A 49 -8.98 -4.82 3.74
N THR A 50 -7.76 -5.28 4.04
CA THR A 50 -6.69 -5.45 3.06
C THR A 50 -7.06 -6.49 1.99
N LEU A 51 -7.63 -7.64 2.40
CA LEU A 51 -8.09 -8.67 1.47
C LEU A 51 -9.12 -8.13 0.47
N ASP A 52 -10.08 -7.35 0.93
CA ASP A 52 -11.10 -6.78 0.05
C ASP A 52 -10.49 -5.76 -0.93
N ALA A 53 -9.53 -4.94 -0.50
CA ALA A 53 -8.75 -4.11 -1.41
C ALA A 53 -7.99 -4.94 -2.45
N LEU A 54 -7.32 -6.03 -2.03
CA LEU A 54 -6.58 -6.91 -2.95
C LEU A 54 -7.50 -7.58 -3.98
N LYS A 55 -8.72 -7.98 -3.61
CA LYS A 55 -9.71 -8.50 -4.56
C LYS A 55 -10.08 -7.49 -5.65
N THR A 56 -10.13 -6.19 -5.31
CA THR A 56 -10.39 -5.14 -6.31
C THR A 56 -9.20 -4.91 -7.25
N LEU A 57 -7.98 -5.15 -6.77
CA LEU A 57 -6.75 -4.99 -7.56
C LEU A 57 -6.42 -6.22 -8.41
N ALA A 58 -6.84 -7.42 -7.97
CA ALA A 58 -6.57 -8.68 -8.66
C ALA A 58 -6.92 -8.70 -10.17
N PRO A 59 -8.08 -8.16 -10.63
CA PRO A 59 -8.40 -8.12 -12.05
C PRO A 59 -7.74 -6.97 -12.82
N ALA A 60 -7.01 -6.07 -12.15
CA ALA A 60 -6.43 -4.90 -12.80
C ALA A 60 -5.36 -5.30 -13.83
N ALA A 61 -5.36 -4.61 -14.98
CA ALA A 61 -4.29 -4.73 -15.95
C ALA A 61 -2.95 -4.26 -15.35
N ASP A 62 -2.98 -3.16 -14.61
CA ASP A 62 -1.88 -2.62 -13.82
C ASP A 62 -2.37 -2.28 -12.40
N VAL A 63 -1.73 -2.87 -11.38
CA VAL A 63 -2.11 -2.65 -9.98
C VAL A 63 -1.88 -1.21 -9.52
N ARG A 64 -0.95 -0.49 -10.16
CA ARG A 64 -0.54 0.87 -9.78
C ARG A 64 -1.67 1.89 -9.99
N ASP A 65 -2.49 1.70 -11.02
CA ASP A 65 -3.65 2.53 -11.31
C ASP A 65 -4.70 2.48 -10.18
N GLY A 66 -4.88 1.30 -9.58
CA GLY A 66 -5.81 1.10 -8.48
C GLY A 66 -5.27 1.62 -7.15
N ILE A 67 -3.97 1.43 -6.90
CA ILE A 67 -3.30 1.90 -5.67
C ILE A 67 -3.27 3.42 -5.60
N ILE A 68 -2.87 4.11 -6.68
CA ILE A 68 -2.83 5.58 -6.72
C ILE A 68 -4.21 6.17 -6.41
N ARG A 69 -5.29 5.60 -6.94
CA ARG A 69 -6.67 6.05 -6.67
C ARG A 69 -7.09 5.85 -5.22
N SER A 70 -6.69 4.74 -4.60
CA SER A 70 -6.97 4.46 -3.18
C SER A 70 -6.15 5.37 -2.27
N LEU A 71 -4.89 5.58 -2.59
CA LEU A 71 -4.01 6.48 -1.88
C LEU A 71 -4.51 7.93 -1.90
N LEU A 72 -4.92 8.44 -3.07
CA LEU A 72 -5.52 9.77 -3.19
C LEU A 72 -6.84 9.90 -2.41
N ARG A 73 -7.53 8.80 -2.13
CA ARG A 73 -8.70 8.80 -1.23
C ARG A 73 -8.28 8.89 0.24
N CYS A 74 -7.28 8.11 0.67
CA CYS A 74 -6.75 8.15 2.05
C CYS A 74 -6.11 9.50 2.39
N LEU A 75 -5.33 10.07 1.46
CA LEU A 75 -4.72 11.41 1.58
C LEU A 75 -5.78 12.50 1.78
N ARG A 76 -6.88 12.47 1.01
CA ARG A 76 -7.99 13.41 1.18
C ARG A 76 -8.72 13.28 2.52
N ARG A 77 -8.66 12.10 3.13
CA ARG A 77 -9.29 11.82 4.44
C ARG A 77 -8.36 12.07 5.63
N ASN A 78 -7.09 12.42 5.40
CA ASN A 78 -6.04 12.54 6.42
C ASN A 78 -5.76 11.22 7.18
N ASP A 79 -6.12 10.07 6.60
CA ASP A 79 -5.89 8.75 7.21
C ASP A 79 -4.41 8.38 7.25
N ILE A 80 -3.55 9.11 6.53
CA ILE A 80 -2.09 8.92 6.54
C ILE A 80 -1.42 10.30 6.77
N PRO A 81 -1.34 10.76 8.03
CA PRO A 81 -0.97 12.14 8.36
C PRO A 81 0.42 12.58 7.88
N ASN A 82 1.32 11.64 7.56
CA ASN A 82 2.68 11.92 7.11
C ASN A 82 2.93 11.66 5.63
N TYR A 83 1.93 11.22 4.87
CA TYR A 83 2.17 10.83 3.49
C TYR A 83 2.52 12.03 2.60
N CYS A 84 1.90 13.21 2.80
CA CYS A 84 2.27 14.45 2.09
C CYS A 84 3.74 14.85 2.25
N ALA A 85 4.37 14.54 3.39
CA ALA A 85 5.78 14.88 3.66
C ALA A 85 6.78 13.93 2.96
N ILE A 86 6.31 12.80 2.44
CA ILE A 86 7.14 11.79 1.76
C ILE A 86 7.15 12.00 0.24
N VAL A 87 6.17 12.74 -0.31
CA VAL A 87 6.03 13.01 -1.76
C VAL A 87 6.59 14.40 -2.16
N THR A 88 7.26 15.12 -1.25
CA THR A 88 7.92 16.42 -1.53
C THR A 88 9.42 16.29 -1.63
#